data_AF-A0A1D7YLK6-F1
#
_entry.id   AF-A0A1D7YLK6-F1
#
_cell.length_a   1.000
_cell.length_b   1.000
_cell.length_c   1.000
_cell.angle_alpha   90.00
_cell.angle_beta   90.00
_cell.angle_gamma   90.00
#
_symmetry.space_group_name_H-M   'P 1'
#
loop_
_entity.id
_entity.type
_entity.pdbx_description
1 polymer ?
#
loop_
_entity_poly.entity_id
_entity_poly.type
_entity_poly.pdbx_seq_one_letter_code
_entity_poly.pdbx_strand_id
1 'polypeptide(L)'
;MTGETTVTVQPVTEQAVVLRLSGTLDARGAGVLGRELDLRLRRADERGLRFVLDLSGVHHVSSTAVRTLDAHTRYRAAGPVLVTGAGPQVRRMLETTSLPGIRLYATLEGALATVGGGHATQAAQAGPYPSEEAPGEVFGLRAKARTSGIIGIAQGILIARYCLPGPADAFALLRTASQHHNVPLRVVASAVVTAPPPLTAEQWFPGRRRIPPPALGLPQADRVDPRDRRQVLRAALYMAVTLADADAAEIHLTDKVQEEALVLEAHHGLDAAYRDCLALVAGPPAVCARAQAEGRPVTVPDVAADPELAGHPVGRAALAVGSRALHSVPMTTDAGVCNGAITLHRVDPGAWLGAGQEADLGGLAHDLGAWDSWYRRTVVQDALEYLHAEATAGG
;
A
#
# COMPACT_ATOMS: atom_id res chain seq x y z
N MET A 1 -6.45 30.67 18.80
CA MET A 1 -6.42 29.50 17.89
C MET A 1 -5.14 28.74 18.15
N THR A 2 -5.21 27.68 18.96
CA THR A 2 -4.07 26.82 19.31
C THR A 2 -3.87 25.81 18.18
N GLY A 3 -2.71 25.85 17.51
CA GLY A 3 -2.36 24.90 16.46
C GLY A 3 -2.20 23.49 17.04
N GLU A 4 -2.93 22.53 16.49
CA GLU A 4 -2.83 21.14 16.89
C GLU A 4 -1.60 20.50 16.23
N THR A 5 -0.80 19.75 17.00
CA THR A 5 0.33 18.99 16.45
C THR A 5 -0.22 17.70 15.85
N THR A 6 -0.08 17.53 14.54
CA THR A 6 -0.47 16.28 13.86
C THR A 6 0.78 15.51 13.46
N VAL A 7 0.88 14.28 13.96
CA VAL A 7 1.96 13.35 13.65
C VAL A 7 1.46 12.38 12.58
N THR A 8 2.18 12.26 11.46
CA THR A 8 1.82 11.33 10.38
C THR A 8 3.05 10.53 9.97
N VAL A 9 3.02 9.22 10.14
CA VAL A 9 4.15 8.36 9.80
C VAL A 9 4.01 7.91 8.34
N GLN A 10 5.05 8.10 7.54
CA GLN A 10 5.11 7.66 6.15
C GLN A 10 6.29 6.70 5.99
N PRO A 11 6.10 5.38 5.85
CA PRO A 11 7.23 4.50 5.56
C PRO A 11 7.73 4.79 4.16
N VAL A 12 9.02 5.08 4.03
CA VAL A 12 9.66 5.31 2.74
C VAL A 12 10.87 4.39 2.70
N THR A 13 10.73 3.30 1.94
CA THR A 13 11.71 2.23 1.63
C THR A 13 11.83 1.08 2.64
N GLU A 14 12.36 -0.06 2.17
CA GLU A 14 12.67 -1.25 2.98
C GLU A 14 13.87 -1.05 3.94
N GLN A 15 14.59 0.09 3.83
CA GLN A 15 15.82 0.38 4.59
C GLN A 15 15.69 1.60 5.51
N ALA A 16 14.58 2.35 5.41
CA ALA A 16 14.34 3.54 6.22
C ALA A 16 12.87 3.71 6.63
N VAL A 17 12.66 4.34 7.79
CA VAL A 17 11.34 4.77 8.26
C VAL A 17 11.31 6.29 8.27
N VAL A 18 10.32 6.93 7.63
CA VAL A 18 10.14 8.38 7.67
C VAL A 18 8.97 8.74 8.59
N LEU A 19 9.24 9.55 9.60
CA LEU A 19 8.23 10.17 10.45
C LEU A 19 8.02 11.60 9.98
N ARG A 20 6.83 11.94 9.50
CA ARG A 20 6.51 13.32 9.14
C ARG A 20 5.76 14.00 10.28
N LEU A 21 6.25 15.17 10.68
CA LEU A 21 5.59 16.02 11.64
C LEU A 21 4.95 17.20 10.93
N SER A 22 3.78 17.61 11.41
CA SER A 22 3.08 18.79 10.91
C SER A 22 2.43 19.59 12.03
N GLY A 23 2.27 20.90 11.80
CA GLY A 23 1.70 21.84 12.76
C GLY A 23 2.74 22.52 13.65
N THR A 24 2.36 22.85 14.89
CA THR A 24 3.22 23.54 15.86
C THR A 24 3.73 22.59 16.93
N LEU A 25 5.04 22.50 17.15
CA LEU A 25 5.66 21.71 18.22
C LEU A 25 5.85 22.57 19.48
N ASP A 26 4.74 22.88 20.15
CA ASP A 26 4.74 23.56 21.45
C ASP A 26 5.04 22.59 22.62
N ALA A 27 4.89 23.06 23.86
CA ALA A 27 5.15 22.22 25.04
C ALA A 27 4.22 21.00 25.14
N ARG A 28 2.99 21.08 24.62
CA ARG A 28 2.03 19.97 24.60
C ARG A 28 2.38 18.99 23.48
N GLY A 29 2.69 19.51 22.29
CA GLY A 29 3.19 18.75 21.15
C GLY A 29 4.49 18.00 21.46
N ALA A 30 5.35 18.55 22.32
CA ALA A 30 6.57 17.89 22.78
C ALA A 30 6.29 16.57 23.53
N GLY A 31 5.21 16.48 24.31
CA GLY A 31 4.85 15.23 25.00
C GLY A 31 4.38 14.13 24.05
N VAL A 32 3.65 14.49 23.00
CA VAL A 32 3.24 13.55 21.93
C VAL A 32 4.45 13.11 21.12
N LEU A 33 5.31 14.08 20.75
CA LEU A 33 6.56 13.81 20.04
C LEU A 33 7.45 12.82 20.79
N GLY A 34 7.61 12.96 22.10
CA GLY A 34 8.46 12.05 22.89
C GLY A 34 7.97 10.61 22.86
N ARG A 35 6.65 10.39 23.05
CA ARG A 35 6.06 9.05 23.01
C ARG A 35 6.19 8.39 21.64
N GLU A 36 5.91 9.15 20.57
CA GLU A 36 6.04 8.65 19.20
C GLU A 36 7.50 8.38 18.81
N LEU A 37 8.44 9.26 19.18
CA LEU A 37 9.86 9.01 18.93
C LEU A 37 10.32 7.74 19.65
N ASP A 38 10.02 7.59 20.93
CA ASP A 38 10.46 6.43 21.71
C ASP A 38 9.98 5.10 21.11
N LEU A 39 8.68 5.01 20.78
CA LEU A 39 8.12 3.80 20.20
C LEU A 39 8.76 3.48 18.84
N ARG A 40 8.91 4.48 17.98
CA ARG A 40 9.34 4.27 16.60
C ARG A 40 10.84 4.11 16.45
N LEU A 41 11.63 4.79 17.28
CA LEU A 41 13.09 4.64 17.29
C LEU A 41 13.48 3.24 17.80
N ARG A 42 12.82 2.73 18.85
CA ARG A 42 13.03 1.34 19.30
C ARG A 42 12.73 0.31 18.21
N ARG A 43 11.56 0.42 17.56
CA ARG A 43 11.18 -0.45 16.43
C ARG A 43 12.14 -0.35 15.24
N ALA A 44 12.65 0.85 14.94
CA ALA A 44 13.63 1.04 13.87
C ALA A 44 14.98 0.39 14.23
N ASP A 45 15.42 0.52 15.48
CA ASP A 45 16.68 -0.07 15.97
C ASP A 45 16.60 -1.61 15.95
N GLU A 46 15.49 -2.20 16.42
CA GLU A 46 15.25 -3.65 16.38
C GLU A 46 15.28 -4.22 14.96
N ARG A 47 14.83 -3.43 13.98
CA ARG A 47 14.76 -3.83 12.56
C ARG A 47 15.99 -3.41 11.75
N GLY A 48 16.99 -2.78 12.38
CA GLY A 48 18.17 -2.25 11.70
C GLY A 48 17.89 -1.15 10.66
N LEU A 49 16.75 -0.47 10.76
CA LEU A 49 16.31 0.54 9.79
C LEU A 49 16.83 1.93 10.16
N ARG A 50 17.18 2.73 9.15
CA ARG A 50 17.51 4.15 9.35
C ARG A 50 16.23 4.95 9.62
N PHE A 51 16.28 5.86 10.57
CA PHE A 51 15.13 6.71 10.91
C PHE A 51 15.31 8.11 10.34
N VAL A 52 14.28 8.58 9.64
CA VAL A 52 14.22 9.91 9.05
C VAL A 52 13.05 10.67 9.66
N LEU A 53 13.28 11.92 10.07
CA LEU A 53 12.27 12.81 10.62
C LEU A 53 12.05 13.99 9.66
N ASP A 54 10.92 13.99 8.97
CA ASP A 54 10.52 15.06 8.06
C ASP A 54 9.73 16.15 8.79
N LEU A 55 10.32 17.34 8.86
CA LEU A 55 9.76 18.53 9.50
C LEU A 55 9.16 19.52 8.48
N SER A 56 8.95 19.12 7.22
CA SER A 56 8.39 19.99 6.17
C SER A 56 7.01 20.58 6.50
N GLY A 57 6.22 19.90 7.32
CA GLY A 57 4.93 20.40 7.81
C GLY A 57 5.00 21.22 9.11
N VAL A 58 6.19 21.39 9.70
CA VAL A 58 6.36 22.06 11.00
C VAL A 58 6.74 23.52 10.81
N HIS A 59 5.91 24.43 11.30
CA HIS A 59 6.13 25.87 11.14
C HIS A 59 6.69 26.54 12.40
N HIS A 60 6.62 25.88 13.55
CA HIS A 60 7.14 26.37 14.82
C HIS A 60 7.63 25.23 15.71
N VAL A 61 8.77 25.43 16.40
CA VAL A 61 9.33 24.47 17.36
C VAL A 61 9.74 25.21 18.64
N SER A 62 9.22 24.75 19.77
CA SER A 62 9.57 25.26 21.10
C SER A 62 10.86 24.64 21.65
N SER A 63 11.50 25.31 22.61
CA SER A 63 12.69 24.77 23.29
C SER A 63 12.41 23.45 24.02
N THR A 64 11.18 23.24 24.50
CA THR A 64 10.74 21.96 25.09
C THR A 64 10.76 20.85 24.06
N ALA A 65 10.26 21.08 22.84
CA ALA A 65 10.29 20.08 21.78
C ALA A 65 11.72 19.76 21.32
N VAL A 66 12.61 20.75 21.27
CA VAL A 66 14.04 20.53 21.00
C VAL A 66 14.71 19.67 22.08
N ARG A 67 14.43 19.94 23.36
CA ARG A 67 14.93 19.12 24.48
C ARG A 67 14.40 17.69 24.44
N THR A 68 13.12 17.52 24.10
CA THR A 68 12.53 16.18 23.90
C THR A 68 13.24 15.45 22.77
N LEU A 69 13.44 16.10 21.62
CA LEU A 69 14.16 15.50 20.49
C LEU A 69 15.57 15.06 20.88
N ASP A 70 16.31 15.88 21.65
CA ASP A 70 17.64 15.52 22.16
C ASP A 70 17.59 14.28 23.06
N ALA A 71 16.69 14.29 24.05
CA ALA A 71 16.57 13.22 25.05
C ALA A 71 16.36 11.84 24.40
N HIS A 72 15.59 11.77 23.32
CA HIS A 72 15.27 10.52 22.62
C HIS A 72 16.26 10.13 21.52
N THR A 73 17.11 11.05 21.05
CA THR A 73 18.02 10.77 19.91
C THR A 73 19.49 10.68 20.29
N ARG A 74 19.91 11.32 21.39
CA ARG A 74 21.32 11.47 21.77
C ARG A 74 22.10 10.17 22.01
N TYR A 75 21.43 9.08 22.39
CA TYR A 75 22.07 7.80 22.75
C TYR A 75 21.72 6.64 21.82
N ARG A 76 21.29 6.92 20.59
CA ARG A 76 20.89 5.84 19.68
C ARG A 76 22.07 4.96 19.27
N ALA A 77 21.87 3.66 19.43
CA ALA A 77 22.83 2.63 19.02
C ALA A 77 22.91 2.49 17.48
N ALA A 78 21.79 2.70 16.77
CA ALA A 78 21.74 2.57 15.31
C ALA A 78 22.29 3.79 14.55
N GLY A 79 22.77 4.83 15.24
CA GLY A 79 23.28 6.08 14.64
C GLY A 79 22.25 7.22 14.58
N PRO A 80 22.63 8.39 14.03
CA PRO A 80 21.84 9.61 14.13
C PRO A 80 20.53 9.54 13.34
N VAL A 81 19.49 10.21 13.86
CA VAL A 81 18.24 10.45 13.12
C VAL A 81 18.49 11.46 12.00
N LEU A 82 18.08 11.13 10.78
CA LEU A 82 18.21 12.04 9.64
C LEU A 82 17.01 12.99 9.64
N VAL A 83 17.22 14.30 9.77
CA VAL A 83 16.14 15.30 9.86
C VAL A 83 16.07 16.08 8.56
N THR A 84 14.88 16.20 7.97
CA THR A 84 14.66 16.80 6.64
C THR A 84 13.56 17.85 6.69
N GLY A 85 13.50 18.74 5.70
CA GLY A 85 12.35 19.65 5.53
C GLY A 85 12.21 20.75 6.58
N ALA A 86 13.18 20.93 7.48
CA ALA A 86 13.11 22.00 8.48
C ALA A 86 13.18 23.39 7.82
N GLY A 87 12.14 24.21 8.04
CA GLY A 87 12.13 25.60 7.57
C GLY A 87 13.26 26.44 8.21
N PRO A 88 13.62 27.62 7.65
CA PRO A 88 14.81 28.38 8.05
C PRO A 88 14.89 28.78 9.53
N GLN A 89 13.75 29.00 10.19
CA GLN A 89 13.70 29.31 11.62
C GLN A 89 13.93 28.07 12.48
N VAL A 90 13.28 26.95 12.15
CA VAL A 90 13.43 25.66 12.85
C VAL A 90 14.85 25.13 12.68
N ARG A 91 15.39 25.21 11.45
CA ARG A 91 16.75 24.81 11.14
C ARG A 91 17.77 25.57 11.99
N ARG A 92 17.68 26.90 12.05
CA ARG A 92 18.55 27.73 12.90
C ARG A 92 18.48 27.33 14.37
N MET A 93 17.29 27.01 14.87
CA MET A 93 17.12 26.57 16.27
C MET A 93 17.83 25.24 16.53
N LEU A 94 17.67 24.25 15.64
CA LEU A 94 18.31 22.94 15.76
C LEU A 94 19.85 23.03 15.62
N GLU A 95 20.35 23.87 14.70
CA GLU A 95 21.77 24.12 14.52
C GLU A 95 22.39 24.84 15.73
N THR A 96 21.69 25.82 16.31
CA THR A 96 22.18 26.58 17.48
C THR A 96 22.21 25.73 18.75
N THR A 97 21.27 24.79 18.90
CA THR A 97 21.19 23.93 20.10
C THR A 97 22.20 22.77 20.05
N SER A 98 22.77 22.47 18.87
CA SER A 98 23.74 21.39 18.65
C SER A 98 23.30 20.04 19.21
N LEU A 99 22.47 19.33 18.46
CA LEU A 99 21.93 18.02 18.83
C LEU A 99 22.78 16.88 18.22
N PRO A 100 23.57 16.13 19.01
CA PRO A 100 24.49 15.11 18.49
C PRO A 100 23.77 13.89 17.90
N GLY A 101 22.53 13.64 18.35
CA GLY A 101 21.70 12.51 17.91
C GLY A 101 21.01 12.70 16.57
N ILE A 102 21.16 13.85 15.92
CA ILE A 102 20.50 14.15 14.63
C ILE A 102 21.47 14.64 13.56
N ARG A 103 21.11 14.44 12.30
CA ARG A 103 21.80 14.98 11.12
C ARG A 103 20.80 15.69 10.23
N LEU A 104 21.03 16.98 9.95
CA LEU A 104 20.15 17.79 9.11
C LEU A 104 20.50 17.62 7.63
N TYR A 105 19.46 17.41 6.81
CA TYR A 105 19.56 17.38 5.35
C TYR A 105 18.60 18.41 4.75
N ALA A 106 19.01 18.98 3.61
CA ALA A 106 18.19 19.94 2.89
C ALA A 106 16.92 19.29 2.31
N THR A 107 17.02 18.04 1.85
CA THR A 107 15.92 17.31 1.20
C THR A 107 15.81 15.88 1.73
N LEU A 108 14.60 15.30 1.59
CA LEU A 108 14.35 13.90 1.91
C LEU A 108 15.20 12.96 1.05
N GLU A 109 15.33 13.27 -0.24
CA GLU A 109 16.16 12.52 -1.19
C GLU A 109 17.63 12.49 -0.76
N GLY A 110 18.19 13.62 -0.31
CA GLY A 110 19.56 13.68 0.19
C GLY A 110 19.78 12.85 1.46
N ALA A 111 18.78 12.77 2.35
CA ALA A 111 18.84 11.89 3.51
C ALA A 111 18.80 10.41 3.11
N LEU A 112 17.87 10.03 2.23
CA LEU A 112 17.71 8.65 1.77
C LEU A 112 18.91 8.15 0.95
N ALA A 113 19.58 9.01 0.18
CA ALA A 113 20.81 8.65 -0.53
C ALA A 113 21.93 8.16 0.41
N THR A 114 21.98 8.68 1.64
CA THR A 114 22.95 8.22 2.66
C THR A 114 22.58 6.90 3.34
N VAL A 115 21.32 6.47 3.19
CA VAL A 115 20.85 5.16 3.67
C VAL A 115 21.26 4.04 2.71
N GLY A 116 21.21 4.29 1.40
CA GLY A 116 21.56 3.30 0.36
C GLY A 116 23.06 3.16 0.04
N GLY A 117 23.91 4.09 0.48
CA GLY A 117 25.33 4.16 0.10
C GLY A 117 26.30 3.20 0.82
N GLY A 118 25.82 2.29 1.67
CA GLY A 118 26.67 1.46 2.54
C GLY A 118 27.27 0.19 1.91
N HIS A 119 27.03 -0.11 0.63
CA HIS A 119 27.45 -1.37 -0.02
C HIS A 119 28.26 -1.19 -1.31
N ALA A 120 29.11 -0.17 -1.39
CA ALA A 120 29.99 0.03 -2.53
C ALA A 120 31.47 0.02 -2.11
N THR A 121 32.00 -1.12 -1.65
CA THR A 121 33.40 -1.53 -1.89
C THR A 121 33.58 -3.03 -1.59
N GLN A 122 33.44 -3.89 -2.61
CA GLN A 122 34.34 -5.03 -2.93
C GLN A 122 33.68 -5.89 -4.00
N ALA A 123 33.89 -5.50 -5.26
CA ALA A 123 33.91 -6.45 -6.36
C ALA A 123 35.33 -7.02 -6.43
N ALA A 124 35.46 -8.33 -6.20
CA ALA A 124 36.38 -9.27 -6.86
C ALA A 124 36.73 -10.44 -5.92
N GLN A 125 36.03 -11.57 -6.10
CA GLN A 125 36.65 -12.83 -6.48
C GLN A 125 35.56 -13.88 -6.74
N ALA A 126 35.44 -14.28 -8.01
CA ALA A 126 34.60 -15.37 -8.45
C ALA A 126 35.27 -16.71 -8.10
N GLY A 127 34.47 -17.65 -7.58
CA GLY A 127 34.78 -19.06 -7.43
C GLY A 127 33.49 -19.88 -7.52
N PRO A 128 33.48 -21.06 -8.19
CA PRO A 128 32.28 -21.65 -8.75
C PRO A 128 31.58 -22.59 -7.76
N TYR A 129 30.38 -22.22 -7.33
CA TYR A 129 29.42 -23.14 -6.71
C TYR A 129 28.03 -22.87 -7.29
N PRO A 130 27.20 -23.92 -7.46
CA PRO A 130 25.96 -23.84 -8.23
C PRO A 130 24.95 -22.96 -7.52
N SER A 131 24.34 -22.09 -8.31
CA SER A 131 23.32 -21.11 -7.92
C SER A 131 22.11 -21.77 -7.27
N GLU A 132 21.92 -21.53 -5.97
CA GLU A 132 20.60 -21.57 -5.36
C GLU A 132 19.76 -20.46 -6.01
N GLU A 133 18.68 -20.85 -6.68
CA GLU A 133 17.72 -19.93 -7.32
C GLU A 133 17.26 -18.89 -6.29
N ALA A 134 17.53 -17.62 -6.57
CA ALA A 134 17.19 -16.54 -5.64
C ALA A 134 15.67 -16.50 -5.41
N PRO A 135 15.18 -16.44 -4.15
CA PRO A 135 13.74 -16.41 -3.84
C PRO A 135 12.94 -15.32 -4.57
N GLY A 136 13.59 -14.21 -4.93
CA GLY A 136 13.00 -13.12 -5.71
C GLY A 136 12.73 -13.46 -7.19
N GLU A 137 13.52 -14.34 -7.80
CA GLU A 137 13.34 -14.77 -9.20
C GLU A 137 12.13 -15.70 -9.33
N VAL A 138 12.00 -16.66 -8.41
CA VAL A 138 10.85 -17.56 -8.30
C VAL A 138 9.55 -16.78 -8.04
N PHE A 139 9.60 -15.76 -7.18
CA PHE A 139 8.47 -14.87 -6.92
C PHE A 139 8.00 -14.13 -8.19
N GLY A 140 8.94 -13.54 -8.94
CA GLY A 140 8.65 -12.84 -10.19
C GLY A 140 8.03 -13.76 -11.25
N LEU A 141 8.52 -15.00 -11.36
CA LEU A 141 7.99 -16.01 -12.28
C LEU A 141 6.56 -16.44 -11.91
N ARG A 142 6.27 -16.66 -10.63
CA ARG A 142 4.91 -16.99 -10.17
C ARG A 142 3.94 -15.83 -10.39
N ALA A 143 4.35 -14.60 -10.08
CA ALA A 143 3.54 -13.42 -10.34
C ALA A 143 3.23 -13.25 -11.84
N LYS A 144 4.21 -13.54 -12.70
CA LYS A 144 4.03 -13.54 -14.16
C LYS A 144 3.09 -14.66 -14.62
N ALA A 145 3.24 -15.88 -14.11
CA ALA A 145 2.40 -17.03 -14.48
C ALA A 145 0.92 -16.80 -14.12
N ARG A 146 0.64 -16.17 -12.97
CA ARG A 146 -0.73 -15.83 -12.55
C ARG A 146 -1.42 -14.84 -13.50
N THR A 147 -0.66 -13.93 -14.10
CA THR A 147 -1.20 -12.86 -14.95
C THR A 147 -1.10 -13.16 -16.44
N SER A 148 -0.23 -14.08 -16.88
CA SER A 148 -0.06 -14.40 -18.30
C SER A 148 -1.28 -15.06 -18.94
N GLY A 149 -2.02 -15.89 -18.19
CA GLY A 149 -3.22 -16.57 -18.71
C GLY A 149 -4.31 -15.59 -19.13
N ILE A 150 -4.69 -14.67 -18.23
CA ILE A 150 -5.72 -13.65 -18.50
C ILE A 150 -5.31 -12.66 -19.60
N ILE A 151 -4.02 -12.31 -19.65
CA ILE A 151 -3.47 -11.47 -20.74
C ILE A 151 -3.57 -12.21 -22.08
N GLY A 152 -3.24 -13.50 -22.13
CA GLY A 152 -3.37 -14.33 -23.33
C GLY A 152 -4.80 -14.41 -23.86
N ILE A 153 -5.78 -14.62 -22.96
CA ILE A 153 -7.21 -14.62 -23.32
C ILE A 153 -7.62 -13.25 -23.88
N ALA A 154 -7.23 -12.16 -23.21
CA ALA A 154 -7.52 -10.80 -23.69
C ALA A 154 -6.89 -10.54 -25.07
N GLN A 155 -5.65 -10.98 -25.31
CA GLN A 155 -5.02 -10.87 -26.63
C GLN A 155 -5.83 -11.57 -27.71
N GLY A 156 -6.29 -12.80 -27.45
CA GLY A 156 -7.14 -13.55 -28.39
C GLY A 156 -8.46 -12.84 -28.71
N ILE A 157 -9.11 -12.28 -27.69
CA ILE A 157 -10.33 -11.48 -27.87
C ILE A 157 -10.06 -10.25 -28.76
N LEU A 158 -8.97 -9.54 -28.53
CA LEU A 158 -8.63 -8.33 -29.29
C LEU A 158 -8.25 -8.65 -30.75
N ILE A 159 -7.50 -9.73 -30.98
CA ILE A 159 -7.20 -10.21 -32.34
C ILE A 159 -8.49 -10.47 -33.11
N ALA A 160 -9.42 -11.22 -32.51
CA ALA A 160 -10.69 -11.54 -33.14
C ALA A 160 -11.57 -10.29 -33.34
N ARG A 161 -11.57 -9.36 -32.39
CA ARG A 161 -12.44 -8.18 -32.40
C ARG A 161 -12.00 -7.11 -33.39
N TYR A 162 -10.69 -6.92 -33.57
CA TYR A 162 -10.12 -5.84 -34.37
C TYR A 162 -9.29 -6.35 -35.56
N CYS A 163 -9.34 -7.64 -35.86
CA CYS A 163 -8.55 -8.26 -36.93
C CYS A 163 -7.04 -7.99 -36.82
N LEU A 164 -6.50 -7.98 -35.59
CA LEU A 164 -5.08 -7.66 -35.38
C LEU A 164 -4.17 -8.76 -35.94
N PRO A 165 -2.96 -8.42 -36.45
CA PRO A 165 -2.07 -9.38 -37.11
C PRO A 165 -1.58 -10.52 -36.19
N GLY A 166 -1.46 -10.26 -34.88
CA GLY A 166 -1.05 -11.27 -33.94
C GLY A 166 -1.04 -10.83 -32.47
N PRO A 167 -0.56 -11.72 -31.58
CA PRO A 167 -0.55 -11.48 -30.13
C PRO A 167 0.35 -10.31 -29.72
N ALA A 168 1.41 -10.01 -30.45
CA ALA A 168 2.30 -8.88 -30.16
C ALA A 168 1.56 -7.54 -30.29
N ASP A 169 0.77 -7.36 -31.35
CA ASP A 169 -0.03 -6.15 -31.59
C ASP A 169 -1.13 -6.00 -30.54
N ALA A 170 -1.81 -7.11 -30.21
CA ALA A 170 -2.82 -7.11 -29.15
C ALA A 170 -2.23 -6.78 -27.76
N PHE A 171 -1.02 -7.28 -27.46
CA PHE A 171 -0.31 -6.92 -26.23
C PHE A 171 0.11 -5.45 -26.22
N ALA A 172 0.61 -4.94 -27.34
CA ALA A 172 0.98 -3.54 -27.48
C ALA A 172 -0.23 -2.64 -27.22
N LEU A 173 -1.39 -2.98 -27.78
CA LEU A 173 -2.63 -2.26 -27.59
C LEU A 173 -3.10 -2.25 -26.11
N LEU A 174 -3.09 -3.42 -25.44
CA LEU A 174 -3.37 -3.51 -24.00
C LEU A 174 -2.40 -2.65 -23.17
N ARG A 175 -1.12 -2.67 -23.53
CA ARG A 175 -0.06 -1.92 -22.85
C ARG A 175 -0.24 -0.41 -23.02
N THR A 176 -0.57 0.07 -24.22
CA THR A 176 -0.81 1.51 -24.46
C THR A 176 -1.97 2.02 -23.60
N ALA A 177 -3.10 1.31 -23.56
CA ALA A 177 -4.23 1.69 -22.71
C ALA A 177 -3.91 1.64 -21.21
N SER A 178 -3.17 0.61 -20.78
CA SER A 178 -2.68 0.48 -19.40
C SER A 178 -1.79 1.67 -19.00
N GLN A 179 -0.87 2.07 -19.86
CA GLN A 179 0.05 3.18 -19.60
C GLN A 179 -0.65 4.54 -19.64
N HIS A 180 -1.54 4.76 -20.62
CA HIS A 180 -2.25 6.03 -20.79
C HIS A 180 -3.12 6.36 -19.57
N HIS A 181 -3.83 5.37 -19.04
CA HIS A 181 -4.72 5.56 -17.89
C HIS A 181 -4.09 5.17 -16.54
N ASN A 182 -2.82 4.79 -16.52
CA ASN A 182 -2.11 4.31 -15.32
C ASN A 182 -2.85 3.17 -14.59
N VAL A 183 -3.45 2.25 -15.36
CA VAL A 183 -4.18 1.08 -14.85
C VAL A 183 -3.29 -0.15 -14.97
N PRO A 184 -3.19 -1.04 -13.96
CA PRO A 184 -2.43 -2.28 -14.08
C PRO A 184 -2.85 -3.10 -15.31
N LEU A 185 -1.88 -3.59 -16.09
CA LEU A 185 -2.14 -4.34 -17.33
C LEU A 185 -3.13 -5.51 -17.12
N ARG A 186 -3.00 -6.24 -16.01
CA ARG A 186 -3.93 -7.33 -15.65
C ARG A 186 -5.38 -6.86 -15.46
N VAL A 187 -5.61 -5.63 -15.00
CA VAL A 187 -6.95 -5.06 -14.80
C VAL A 187 -7.56 -4.67 -16.14
N VAL A 188 -6.77 -4.11 -17.06
CA VAL A 188 -7.22 -3.85 -18.43
C VAL A 188 -7.54 -5.17 -19.14
N ALA A 189 -6.67 -6.18 -19.02
CA ALA A 189 -6.92 -7.50 -19.58
C ALA A 189 -8.19 -8.15 -19.00
N SER A 190 -8.37 -8.14 -17.68
CA SER A 190 -9.60 -8.62 -17.01
C SER A 190 -10.84 -7.88 -17.50
N ALA A 191 -10.74 -6.56 -17.68
CA ALA A 191 -11.83 -5.75 -18.21
C ALA A 191 -12.17 -6.09 -19.66
N VAL A 192 -11.18 -6.37 -20.52
CA VAL A 192 -11.42 -6.84 -21.91
C VAL A 192 -12.13 -8.19 -21.92
N VAL A 193 -11.75 -9.10 -21.03
CA VAL A 193 -12.34 -10.45 -20.94
C VAL A 193 -13.80 -10.40 -20.44
N THR A 194 -14.11 -9.47 -19.54
CA THR A 194 -15.44 -9.41 -18.89
C THR A 194 -16.41 -8.42 -19.52
N ALA A 195 -15.91 -7.41 -20.23
CA ALA A 195 -16.76 -6.42 -20.88
C ALA A 195 -17.45 -7.00 -22.12
N PRO A 196 -18.72 -6.65 -22.37
CA PRO A 196 -19.34 -6.93 -23.66
C PRO A 196 -18.54 -6.27 -24.79
N PRO A 197 -18.62 -6.77 -26.03
CA PRO A 197 -18.00 -6.10 -27.17
C PRO A 197 -18.53 -4.67 -27.34
N PRO A 198 -17.75 -3.76 -27.96
CA PRO A 198 -18.22 -2.44 -28.33
C PRO A 198 -19.54 -2.51 -29.09
N LEU A 199 -20.48 -1.62 -28.77
CA LEU A 199 -21.80 -1.62 -29.38
C LEU A 199 -21.81 -0.94 -30.76
N THR A 200 -20.91 0.01 -31.00
CA THR A 200 -20.72 0.65 -32.31
C THR A 200 -19.24 0.69 -32.70
N ALA A 201 -18.97 1.13 -33.93
CA ALA A 201 -17.60 1.30 -34.43
C ALA A 201 -16.86 2.46 -33.74
N GLU A 202 -17.60 3.43 -33.18
CA GLU A 202 -17.04 4.61 -32.53
C GLU A 202 -17.12 4.56 -31.00
N GLN A 203 -17.99 3.74 -30.41
CA GLN A 203 -18.29 3.78 -28.98
C GLN A 203 -18.39 2.38 -28.35
N TRP A 204 -17.61 2.19 -27.27
CA TRP A 204 -17.73 0.99 -26.44
C TRP A 204 -18.96 1.05 -25.54
N PHE A 205 -19.15 2.15 -24.80
CA PHE A 205 -20.25 2.31 -23.83
C PHE A 205 -21.16 3.51 -24.17
N PRO A 206 -22.03 3.40 -25.20
CA PRO A 206 -23.00 4.43 -25.54
C PRO A 206 -23.84 4.90 -24.35
N GLY A 207 -23.95 6.21 -24.17
CA GLY A 207 -24.75 6.82 -23.09
C GLY A 207 -24.17 6.70 -21.68
N ARG A 208 -22.93 6.21 -21.53
CA ARG A 208 -22.27 6.15 -20.22
C ARG A 208 -22.14 7.55 -19.61
N ARG A 209 -22.66 7.70 -18.40
CA ARG A 209 -22.54 8.94 -17.61
C ARG A 209 -21.24 8.92 -16.81
N ARG A 210 -20.42 9.96 -16.94
CA ARG A 210 -19.23 10.17 -16.10
C ARG A 210 -19.67 10.82 -14.79
N ILE A 211 -19.61 10.07 -13.70
CA ILE A 211 -19.99 10.51 -12.36
C ILE A 211 -18.71 10.94 -11.62
N PRO A 212 -18.74 12.01 -10.79
CA PRO A 212 -17.59 12.38 -9.97
C PRO A 212 -17.15 11.23 -9.04
N PRO A 213 -15.86 11.20 -8.63
CA PRO A 213 -15.39 10.24 -7.65
C PRO A 213 -16.16 10.40 -6.33
N PRO A 214 -16.42 9.30 -5.60
CA PRO A 214 -17.02 9.38 -4.27
C PRO A 214 -16.06 10.11 -3.32
N ALA A 215 -16.62 10.69 -2.25
CA ALA A 215 -15.81 11.22 -1.17
C ALA A 215 -15.03 10.07 -0.51
N LEU A 216 -13.73 10.28 -0.33
CA LEU A 216 -12.86 9.35 0.39
C LEU A 216 -12.59 9.97 1.76
N GLY A 217 -12.99 9.30 2.86
CA GLY A 217 -12.63 9.69 4.23
C GLY A 217 -11.14 9.53 4.56
N LEU A 218 -10.26 9.64 3.56
CA LEU A 218 -8.82 9.45 3.69
C LEU A 218 -8.14 10.72 4.23
N PRO A 219 -7.03 10.59 4.98
CA PRO A 219 -6.29 11.75 5.45
C PRO A 219 -5.70 12.48 4.25
N GLN A 220 -5.83 13.80 4.22
CA GLN A 220 -5.39 14.63 3.07
C GLN A 220 -6.05 14.21 1.74
N ALA A 221 -7.35 13.87 1.76
CA ALA A 221 -8.12 13.51 0.56
C ALA A 221 -7.88 14.46 -0.63
N ASP A 222 -7.73 15.77 -0.37
CA ASP A 222 -7.43 16.79 -1.38
C ASP A 222 -6.11 16.59 -2.15
N ARG A 223 -5.19 15.76 -1.63
CA ARG A 223 -3.87 15.46 -2.22
C ARG A 223 -3.80 14.08 -2.87
N VAL A 224 -4.84 13.26 -2.70
CA VAL A 224 -4.92 11.94 -3.31
C VAL A 224 -5.71 12.08 -4.61
N ASP A 225 -5.07 11.80 -5.74
CA ASP A 225 -5.81 11.71 -7.00
C ASP A 225 -6.69 10.45 -6.96
N PRO A 226 -8.03 10.57 -6.96
CA PRO A 226 -8.91 9.40 -6.92
C PRO A 226 -8.77 8.51 -8.16
N ARG A 227 -8.20 9.01 -9.26
CA ARG A 227 -7.89 8.23 -10.47
C ARG A 227 -6.60 7.43 -10.34
N ASP A 228 -5.71 7.76 -9.41
CA ASP A 228 -4.49 7.01 -9.15
C ASP A 228 -4.75 5.91 -8.11
N ARG A 229 -4.98 4.69 -8.63
CA ARG A 229 -5.21 3.48 -7.82
C ARG A 229 -4.14 3.28 -6.75
N ARG A 230 -2.86 3.53 -7.06
CA ARG A 230 -1.78 3.27 -6.11
C ARG A 230 -1.81 4.29 -4.97
N GLN A 231 -2.11 5.56 -5.27
CA GLN A 231 -2.21 6.59 -4.24
C GLN A 231 -3.35 6.31 -3.27
N VAL A 232 -4.54 5.99 -3.79
CA VAL A 232 -5.73 5.70 -2.96
C VAL A 232 -5.49 4.48 -2.07
N LEU A 233 -5.05 3.36 -2.66
CA LEU A 233 -4.82 2.13 -1.89
C LEU A 233 -3.76 2.30 -0.81
N ARG A 234 -2.67 3.02 -1.13
CA ARG A 234 -1.61 3.29 -0.16
C ARG A 234 -2.10 4.19 0.98
N ALA A 235 -2.88 5.22 0.68
CA ALA A 235 -3.46 6.11 1.70
C ALA A 235 -4.44 5.35 2.61
N ALA A 236 -5.32 4.52 2.02
CA ALA A 236 -6.25 3.68 2.77
C ALA A 236 -5.52 2.69 3.69
N LEU A 237 -4.49 2.03 3.17
CA LEU A 237 -3.67 1.10 3.94
C LEU A 237 -3.01 1.78 5.16
N TYR A 238 -2.43 2.96 4.99
CA TYR A 238 -1.84 3.69 6.12
C TYR A 238 -2.87 4.16 7.13
N MET A 239 -4.04 4.58 6.67
CA MET A 239 -5.12 4.93 7.57
C MET A 239 -5.58 3.71 8.36
N ALA A 240 -5.76 2.55 7.72
CA ALA A 240 -6.15 1.32 8.39
C ALA A 240 -5.14 0.90 9.48
N VAL A 241 -3.84 0.94 9.17
CA VAL A 241 -2.76 0.69 10.14
C VAL A 241 -2.83 1.67 11.32
N THR A 242 -3.11 2.94 11.05
CA THR A 242 -3.15 3.99 12.07
C THR A 242 -4.39 3.88 12.97
N LEU A 243 -5.57 3.65 12.39
CA LEU A 243 -6.83 3.49 13.13
C LEU A 243 -6.77 2.27 14.05
N ALA A 244 -6.14 1.20 13.59
CA ALA A 244 -6.10 -0.09 14.27
C ALA A 244 -4.89 -0.30 15.20
N ASP A 245 -3.90 0.60 15.19
CA ASP A 245 -2.56 0.33 15.72
C ASP A 245 -2.02 -1.03 15.25
N ALA A 246 -2.19 -1.36 13.97
CA ALA A 246 -1.75 -2.64 13.42
C ALA A 246 -0.24 -2.66 13.15
N ASP A 247 0.38 -3.84 13.24
CA ASP A 247 1.80 -4.02 12.91
C ASP A 247 2.04 -4.16 11.40
N ALA A 248 1.04 -4.73 10.71
CA ALA A 248 1.02 -4.89 9.26
C ALA A 248 -0.42 -4.86 8.76
N ALA A 249 -0.58 -4.62 7.45
CA ALA A 249 -1.88 -4.60 6.81
C ALA A 249 -1.77 -4.97 5.33
N GLU A 250 -2.90 -5.38 4.76
CA GLU A 250 -3.05 -5.67 3.34
C GLU A 250 -4.45 -5.32 2.83
N ILE A 251 -4.52 -5.05 1.53
CA ILE A 251 -5.77 -4.84 0.80
C ILE A 251 -5.81 -5.81 -0.36
N HIS A 252 -6.87 -6.59 -0.39
CA HIS A 252 -7.23 -7.44 -1.53
C HIS A 252 -8.43 -6.87 -2.25
N LEU A 253 -8.43 -6.94 -3.58
CA LEU A 253 -9.59 -6.56 -4.40
C LEU A 253 -10.02 -7.73 -5.27
N THR A 254 -11.32 -7.82 -5.54
CA THR A 254 -11.87 -8.94 -6.31
C THR A 254 -11.49 -8.86 -7.80
N ASP A 255 -11.22 -10.00 -8.42
CA ASP A 255 -11.09 -10.10 -9.87
C ASP A 255 -12.27 -10.87 -10.46
N LYS A 256 -13.04 -10.22 -11.34
CA LYS A 256 -14.26 -10.81 -11.93
C LYS A 256 -13.98 -12.00 -12.83
N VAL A 257 -12.79 -12.10 -13.41
CA VAL A 257 -12.42 -13.24 -14.27
C VAL A 257 -12.10 -14.48 -13.44
N GLN A 258 -11.65 -14.29 -12.20
CA GLN A 258 -11.14 -15.37 -11.35
C GLN A 258 -12.15 -15.74 -10.26
N GLU A 259 -13.43 -15.89 -10.62
CA GLU A 259 -14.50 -16.32 -9.69
C GLU A 259 -14.56 -15.50 -8.38
N GLU A 260 -14.37 -14.18 -8.48
CA GLU A 260 -14.31 -13.26 -7.33
C GLU A 260 -13.15 -13.49 -6.36
N ALA A 261 -12.10 -14.21 -6.81
CA ALA A 261 -10.86 -14.35 -6.06
C ALA A 261 -10.28 -12.98 -5.69
N LEU A 262 -9.69 -12.94 -4.50
CA LEU A 262 -9.09 -11.76 -3.88
C LEU A 262 -7.63 -11.66 -4.32
N VAL A 263 -7.29 -10.58 -5.04
CA VAL A 263 -5.94 -10.30 -5.51
C VAL A 263 -5.29 -9.29 -4.59
N LEU A 264 -4.07 -9.55 -4.13
CA LEU A 264 -3.32 -8.62 -3.31
C LEU A 264 -2.93 -7.37 -4.11
N GLU A 265 -3.36 -6.19 -3.65
CA GLU A 265 -3.21 -4.93 -4.38
C GLU A 265 -2.37 -3.90 -3.62
N ALA A 266 -2.37 -3.96 -2.29
CA ALA A 266 -1.51 -3.15 -1.44
C ALA A 266 -1.18 -3.87 -0.14
N HIS A 267 -0.01 -3.57 0.44
CA HIS A 267 0.44 -4.17 1.70
C HIS A 267 1.44 -3.26 2.43
N HIS A 268 1.55 -3.45 3.74
CA HIS A 268 2.49 -2.78 4.62
C HIS A 268 2.97 -3.75 5.69
N GLY A 269 4.28 -3.80 5.95
CA GLY A 269 4.85 -4.62 7.02
C GLY A 269 4.91 -6.13 6.74
N LEU A 270 4.62 -6.56 5.50
CA LEU A 270 4.59 -7.97 5.09
C LEU A 270 5.75 -8.31 4.14
N ASP A 271 6.41 -9.44 4.37
CA ASP A 271 7.55 -9.89 3.58
C ASP A 271 7.15 -10.47 2.20
N ALA A 272 8.13 -10.83 1.37
CA ALA A 272 7.85 -11.38 0.04
C ALA A 272 7.19 -12.76 0.06
N ALA A 273 7.53 -13.61 1.04
CA ALA A 273 7.02 -14.98 1.10
C ALA A 273 5.53 -15.01 1.48
N TYR A 274 5.14 -14.21 2.47
CA TYR A 274 3.75 -14.01 2.84
C TYR A 274 2.93 -13.45 1.68
N ARG A 275 3.45 -12.41 1.02
CA ARG A 275 2.78 -11.79 -0.14
C ARG A 275 2.60 -12.75 -1.30
N ASP A 276 3.54 -13.67 -1.54
CA ASP A 276 3.35 -14.68 -2.58
C ASP A 276 2.23 -15.65 -2.24
N CYS A 277 2.15 -16.06 -0.97
CA CYS A 277 1.12 -16.95 -0.46
C CYS A 277 -0.29 -16.34 -0.57
N LEU A 278 -0.42 -15.02 -0.41
CA LEU A 278 -1.69 -14.30 -0.50
C LEU A 278 -1.85 -13.46 -1.77
N ALA A 279 -0.98 -13.64 -2.77
CA ALA A 279 -1.05 -12.88 -4.02
C ALA A 279 -2.41 -13.07 -4.74
N LEU A 280 -2.99 -14.26 -4.59
CA LEU A 280 -4.30 -14.64 -5.09
C LEU A 280 -4.95 -15.59 -4.07
N VAL A 281 -6.11 -15.20 -3.55
CA VAL A 281 -6.87 -15.96 -2.55
C VAL A 281 -8.22 -16.35 -3.15
N ALA A 282 -8.42 -17.65 -3.36
CA ALA A 282 -9.63 -18.19 -3.97
C ALA A 282 -10.75 -18.48 -2.96
N GLY A 283 -10.45 -18.55 -1.66
CA GLY A 283 -11.45 -18.89 -0.65
C GLY A 283 -10.87 -19.08 0.77
N PRO A 284 -11.73 -19.43 1.74
CA PRO A 284 -11.31 -19.80 3.09
C PRO A 284 -10.27 -20.93 3.10
N PRO A 285 -9.39 -21.01 4.12
CA PRO A 285 -9.51 -20.38 5.45
C PRO A 285 -8.80 -19.03 5.58
N ALA A 286 -8.30 -18.44 4.49
CA ALA A 286 -7.73 -17.09 4.55
C ALA A 286 -8.73 -16.08 5.15
N VAL A 287 -8.29 -15.24 6.08
CA VAL A 287 -9.19 -14.38 6.87
C VAL A 287 -9.93 -13.37 5.99
N CYS A 288 -9.28 -12.85 4.95
CA CYS A 288 -9.92 -11.98 3.95
C CYS A 288 -11.05 -12.69 3.18
N ALA A 289 -10.86 -13.96 2.83
CA ALA A 289 -11.88 -14.75 2.15
C ALA A 289 -13.02 -15.16 3.08
N ARG A 290 -12.75 -15.42 4.37
CA ARG A 290 -13.81 -15.60 5.39
C ARG A 290 -14.67 -14.34 5.50
N ALA A 291 -14.04 -13.16 5.62
CA ALA A 291 -14.75 -11.88 5.68
C ALA A 291 -15.58 -11.60 4.41
N GLN A 292 -15.05 -11.92 3.23
CA GLN A 292 -15.78 -11.84 1.97
C GLN A 292 -17.01 -12.76 1.96
N ALA A 293 -16.84 -14.04 2.32
CA ALA A 293 -17.92 -15.02 2.31
C ALA A 293 -19.03 -14.70 3.35
N GLU A 294 -18.66 -14.15 4.50
CA GLU A 294 -19.60 -13.83 5.56
C GLU A 294 -20.25 -12.44 5.40
N GLY A 295 -19.68 -11.57 4.57
CA GLY A 295 -20.16 -10.19 4.36
C GLY A 295 -20.04 -9.30 5.61
N ARG A 296 -19.23 -9.71 6.61
CA ARG A 296 -19.02 -8.99 7.87
C ARG A 296 -17.56 -9.10 8.33
N PRO A 297 -17.11 -8.24 9.27
CA PRO A 297 -15.77 -8.34 9.84
C PRO A 297 -15.52 -9.70 10.51
N VAL A 298 -14.29 -10.20 10.37
CA VAL A 298 -13.81 -11.45 10.96
C VAL A 298 -12.53 -11.17 11.75
N THR A 299 -12.51 -11.53 13.03
CA THR A 299 -11.34 -11.45 13.90
C THR A 299 -10.86 -12.85 14.26
N VAL A 300 -9.59 -13.13 14.01
CA VAL A 300 -8.88 -14.31 14.51
C VAL A 300 -7.95 -13.84 15.63
N PRO A 301 -8.27 -14.09 16.91
CA PRO A 301 -7.49 -13.59 18.04
C PRO A 301 -6.14 -14.30 18.20
N ASP A 302 -6.01 -15.56 17.80
CA ASP A 302 -4.70 -16.21 17.70
C ASP A 302 -4.67 -17.18 16.51
N VAL A 303 -3.85 -16.88 15.51
CA VAL A 303 -3.61 -17.70 14.32
C VAL A 303 -3.15 -19.10 14.71
N ALA A 304 -2.35 -19.22 15.77
CA ALA A 304 -1.86 -20.53 16.23
C ALA A 304 -2.97 -21.37 16.91
N ALA A 305 -4.03 -20.72 17.40
CA ALA A 305 -5.15 -21.38 18.06
C ALA A 305 -6.32 -21.70 17.11
N ASP A 306 -6.35 -21.13 15.91
CA ASP A 306 -7.33 -21.42 14.85
C ASP A 306 -6.86 -22.66 14.05
N PRO A 307 -7.51 -23.83 14.19
CA PRO A 307 -7.01 -25.08 13.61
C PRO A 307 -6.99 -25.08 12.07
N GLU A 308 -7.99 -24.46 11.45
CA GLU A 308 -8.08 -24.35 10.00
C GLU A 308 -6.98 -23.45 9.45
N LEU A 309 -6.72 -22.32 10.12
CA LEU A 309 -5.71 -21.38 9.67
C LEU A 309 -4.30 -21.90 9.95
N ALA A 310 -4.01 -22.39 11.16
CA ALA A 310 -2.71 -22.95 11.53
C ALA A 310 -2.29 -24.14 10.64
N GLY A 311 -3.25 -24.97 10.24
CA GLY A 311 -3.05 -26.10 9.33
C GLY A 311 -2.87 -25.70 7.86
N HIS A 312 -3.21 -24.46 7.49
CA HIS A 312 -3.19 -23.98 6.11
C HIS A 312 -1.89 -23.22 5.77
N PRO A 313 -1.40 -23.25 4.51
CA PRO A 313 -0.22 -22.47 4.09
C PRO A 313 -0.29 -20.99 4.47
N VAL A 314 -1.48 -20.37 4.37
CA VAL A 314 -1.71 -18.96 4.73
C VAL A 314 -1.46 -18.68 6.21
N GLY A 315 -1.96 -19.53 7.13
CA GLY A 315 -1.70 -19.32 8.56
C GLY A 315 -0.26 -19.61 8.95
N ARG A 316 0.37 -20.61 8.33
CA ARG A 316 1.82 -20.82 8.50
C ARG A 316 2.64 -19.62 8.03
N ALA A 317 2.28 -19.02 6.90
CA ALA A 317 2.91 -17.80 6.41
C ALA A 317 2.69 -16.63 7.38
N ALA A 318 1.46 -16.46 7.90
CA ALA A 318 1.15 -15.43 8.91
C ALA A 318 2.02 -15.58 10.17
N LEU A 319 2.13 -16.81 10.70
CA LEU A 319 2.98 -17.10 11.85
C LEU A 319 4.47 -16.87 11.56
N ALA A 320 4.93 -17.19 10.35
CA ALA A 320 6.33 -16.99 9.95
C ALA A 320 6.73 -15.52 9.92
N VAL A 321 5.79 -14.61 9.59
CA VAL A 321 6.01 -13.15 9.68
C VAL A 321 5.66 -12.57 11.05
N GLY A 322 5.44 -13.43 12.06
CA GLY A 322 5.17 -13.04 13.44
C GLY A 322 3.73 -12.59 13.71
N SER A 323 2.81 -12.72 12.76
CA SER A 323 1.40 -12.36 12.98
C SER A 323 0.72 -13.40 13.86
N ARG A 324 0.21 -12.95 15.00
CA ARG A 324 -0.54 -13.75 15.97
C ARG A 324 -2.02 -13.45 15.93
N ALA A 325 -2.46 -12.21 15.75
CA ALA A 325 -3.88 -11.90 15.54
C ALA A 325 -4.12 -11.27 14.18
N LEU A 326 -5.29 -11.56 13.60
CA LEU A 326 -5.73 -11.02 12.31
C LEU A 326 -7.15 -10.45 12.44
N HIS A 327 -7.41 -9.36 11.74
CA HIS A 327 -8.74 -8.78 11.62
C HIS A 327 -8.98 -8.37 10.17
N SER A 328 -10.04 -8.90 9.55
CA SER A 328 -10.40 -8.55 8.18
C SER A 328 -11.78 -7.91 8.14
N VAL A 329 -11.88 -6.79 7.41
CA VAL A 329 -13.14 -6.09 7.13
C VAL A 329 -13.43 -6.19 5.63
N PRO A 330 -14.61 -6.68 5.22
CA PRO A 330 -14.99 -6.71 3.81
C PRO A 330 -15.31 -5.30 3.30
N MET A 331 -14.95 -5.03 2.06
CA MET A 331 -15.27 -3.78 1.35
C MET A 331 -16.62 -3.95 0.64
N THR A 332 -17.70 -3.57 1.31
CA THR A 332 -19.06 -3.73 0.79
C THR A 332 -19.62 -2.41 0.29
N THR A 333 -20.07 -2.40 -0.96
CA THR A 333 -20.77 -1.26 -1.58
C THR A 333 -22.19 -1.12 -1.05
N ASP A 334 -22.84 0.04 -1.26
CA ASP A 334 -24.28 0.24 -0.95
C ASP A 334 -25.20 -0.79 -1.61
N ALA A 335 -24.78 -1.36 -2.73
CA ALA A 335 -25.50 -2.42 -3.44
C ALA A 335 -25.34 -3.80 -2.80
N GLY A 336 -24.64 -3.91 -1.67
CA GLY A 336 -24.37 -5.17 -0.96
C GLY A 336 -23.29 -6.04 -1.62
N VAL A 337 -22.61 -5.54 -2.64
CA VAL A 337 -21.53 -6.28 -3.34
C VAL A 337 -20.21 -6.06 -2.60
N CYS A 338 -19.54 -7.15 -2.23
CA CYS A 338 -18.18 -7.14 -1.71
C CYS A 338 -17.17 -7.09 -2.87
N ASN A 339 -16.34 -6.06 -2.94
CA ASN A 339 -15.32 -5.91 -3.99
C ASN A 339 -13.88 -5.91 -3.47
N GLY A 340 -13.69 -6.29 -2.21
CA GLY A 340 -12.37 -6.43 -1.61
C GLY A 340 -12.43 -6.67 -0.10
N ALA A 341 -11.26 -6.67 0.52
CA ALA A 341 -11.13 -6.75 1.96
C ALA A 341 -9.87 -6.02 2.42
N ILE A 342 -9.92 -5.46 3.63
CA ILE A 342 -8.77 -4.91 4.35
C ILE A 342 -8.45 -5.88 5.48
N THR A 343 -7.23 -6.43 5.51
CA THR A 343 -6.76 -7.30 6.59
C THR A 343 -5.65 -6.64 7.38
N LEU A 344 -5.75 -6.73 8.69
CA LEU A 344 -4.84 -6.15 9.68
C LEU A 344 -4.18 -7.24 10.49
N HIS A 345 -2.95 -6.99 10.89
CA HIS A 345 -2.10 -7.94 11.60
C HIS A 345 -1.61 -7.37 12.92
N ARG A 346 -1.52 -8.24 13.94
CA ARG A 346 -0.85 -7.96 15.20
C ARG A 346 0.11 -9.06 15.59
N VAL A 347 1.24 -8.68 16.17
CA VAL A 347 2.22 -9.63 16.73
C VAL A 347 1.77 -10.24 18.05
N ASP A 348 0.89 -9.55 18.77
CA ASP A 348 0.30 -10.04 20.02
C ASP A 348 -1.01 -10.79 19.73
N PRO A 349 -1.28 -11.92 20.41
CA PRO A 349 -2.58 -12.56 20.36
C PRO A 349 -3.62 -11.77 21.15
N GLY A 350 -4.89 -11.95 20.78
CA GLY A 350 -6.07 -11.35 21.40
C GLY A 350 -6.86 -10.48 20.43
N ALA A 351 -8.11 -10.20 20.77
CA ALA A 351 -8.86 -9.13 20.14
C ALA A 351 -8.31 -7.79 20.65
N TRP A 352 -7.93 -6.89 19.74
CA TRP A 352 -7.26 -5.63 20.10
C TRP A 352 -8.04 -4.38 19.68
N LEU A 353 -9.03 -4.53 18.79
CA LEU A 353 -9.83 -3.41 18.32
C LEU A 353 -10.98 -3.14 19.29
N GLY A 354 -11.14 -1.88 19.70
CA GLY A 354 -12.35 -1.42 20.36
C GLY A 354 -13.45 -1.10 19.35
N ALA A 355 -14.71 -1.05 19.82
CA ALA A 355 -15.88 -0.81 18.96
C ALA A 355 -15.80 0.47 18.11
N GLY A 356 -15.15 1.53 18.61
CA GLY A 356 -14.90 2.76 17.83
C GLY A 356 -13.94 2.53 16.66
N GLN A 357 -12.85 1.79 16.88
CA GLN A 357 -11.89 1.45 15.82
C GLN A 357 -12.50 0.52 14.79
N GLU A 358 -13.33 -0.44 15.22
CA GLU A 358 -14.09 -1.32 14.31
C GLU A 358 -15.05 -0.51 13.43
N ALA A 359 -15.76 0.46 14.01
CA ALA A 359 -16.66 1.34 13.26
C ALA A 359 -15.90 2.22 12.25
N ASP A 360 -14.77 2.82 12.66
CA ASP A 360 -13.95 3.66 11.78
C ASP A 360 -13.34 2.84 10.63
N LEU A 361 -12.88 1.61 10.91
CA LEU A 361 -12.41 0.68 9.87
C LEU A 361 -13.54 0.24 8.93
N GLY A 362 -14.74 0.03 9.45
CA GLY A 362 -15.94 -0.24 8.66
C GLY A 362 -16.25 0.89 7.69
N GLY A 363 -16.19 2.14 8.18
CA GLY A 363 -16.34 3.34 7.34
C GLY A 363 -15.28 3.42 6.24
N LEU A 364 -14.01 3.18 6.57
CA LEU A 364 -12.93 3.13 5.57
C LEU A 364 -13.16 2.04 4.52
N ALA A 365 -13.52 0.82 4.93
CA ALA A 365 -13.76 -0.29 4.02
C ALA A 365 -14.94 0.00 3.08
N HIS A 366 -15.99 0.66 3.60
CA HIS A 366 -17.14 1.10 2.82
C HIS A 366 -16.75 2.16 1.77
N ASP A 367 -16.05 3.21 2.17
CA ASP A 367 -15.57 4.27 1.27
C ASP A 367 -14.67 3.70 0.17
N LEU A 368 -13.76 2.80 0.53
CA LEU A 368 -12.86 2.16 -0.42
C LEU A 368 -13.62 1.24 -1.38
N GLY A 369 -14.67 0.57 -0.89
CA GLY A 369 -15.56 -0.24 -1.72
C GLY A 369 -16.32 0.61 -2.74
N ALA A 370 -16.89 1.74 -2.30
CA ALA A 370 -17.54 2.71 -3.19
C ALA A 370 -16.56 3.26 -4.24
N TRP A 371 -15.34 3.58 -3.82
CA TRP A 371 -14.29 4.03 -4.72
C TRP A 371 -13.85 2.98 -5.75
N ASP A 372 -13.59 1.72 -5.37
CA ASP A 372 -13.18 0.70 -6.34
C ASP A 372 -14.31 0.43 -7.35
N SER A 373 -15.57 0.48 -6.89
CA SER A 373 -16.76 0.41 -7.76
C SER A 373 -16.80 1.56 -8.78
N TRP A 374 -16.54 2.80 -8.34
CA TRP A 374 -16.42 3.96 -9.23
C TRP A 374 -15.22 3.85 -10.18
N TYR A 375 -14.06 3.44 -9.67
CA TYR A 375 -12.82 3.30 -10.42
C TYR A 375 -13.00 2.32 -11.58
N ARG A 376 -13.66 1.19 -11.34
CA ARG A 376 -13.98 0.20 -12.39
C ARG A 376 -14.96 0.74 -13.43
N ARG A 377 -15.99 1.48 -13.01
CA ARG A 377 -17.00 2.03 -13.94
C ARG A 377 -16.57 3.31 -14.65
N THR A 378 -15.45 3.90 -14.24
CA THR A 378 -14.96 5.17 -14.79
C THR A 378 -13.58 4.99 -15.40
N VAL A 379 -12.53 4.84 -14.58
CA VAL A 379 -11.14 4.82 -15.05
C VAL A 379 -10.83 3.59 -15.90
N VAL A 380 -11.30 2.41 -15.48
CA VAL A 380 -11.07 1.17 -16.26
C VAL A 380 -11.88 1.18 -17.56
N GLN A 381 -13.11 1.68 -17.54
CA GLN A 381 -13.88 1.78 -18.78
C GLN A 381 -13.38 2.90 -19.71
N ASP A 382 -12.79 3.98 -19.17
CA ASP A 382 -12.06 4.98 -19.98
C ASP A 382 -10.89 4.30 -20.72
N ALA A 383 -10.15 3.42 -20.03
CA ALA A 383 -9.06 2.66 -20.66
C ALA A 383 -9.55 1.72 -21.76
N LEU A 384 -10.74 1.12 -21.63
CA LEU A 384 -11.34 0.32 -22.69
C LEU A 384 -11.77 1.19 -23.89
N GLU A 385 -12.37 2.36 -23.66
CA GLU A 385 -12.73 3.28 -24.74
C GLU A 385 -11.49 3.78 -25.51
N TYR A 386 -10.42 4.14 -24.79
CA TYR A 386 -9.14 4.51 -25.39
C TYR A 386 -8.56 3.34 -26.21
N LEU A 387 -8.58 2.14 -25.65
CA LEU A 387 -8.16 0.93 -26.35
C LEU A 387 -8.93 0.72 -27.66
N HIS A 388 -10.24 0.94 -27.66
CA HIS A 388 -11.06 0.80 -28.85
C HIS A 388 -10.75 1.86 -29.90
N ALA A 389 -10.58 3.12 -29.48
CA ALA A 389 -10.23 4.21 -30.39
C ALA A 389 -8.87 4.00 -31.06
N GLU A 390 -7.85 3.54 -30.32
CA GLU A 390 -6.54 3.21 -30.88
C GLU A 390 -6.62 2.05 -31.88
N ALA A 391 -7.42 1.03 -31.57
CA ALA A 391 -7.58 -0.12 -32.45
C ALA A 391 -8.29 0.21 -33.77
N THR A 392 -9.26 1.12 -33.75
CA THR A 392 -10.02 1.53 -34.94
C THR A 392 -9.34 2.63 -35.75
N ALA A 393 -8.50 3.45 -35.13
CA ALA A 393 -7.70 4.46 -35.83
C ALA A 393 -6.50 3.88 -36.59
N GLY A 394 -6.00 2.70 -36.18
CA GLY A 394 -4.90 2.00 -36.83
C GLY A 394 -5.29 0.96 -37.89
N GLY A 395 -6.59 0.79 -38.16
CA GLY A 395 -7.16 -0.21 -39.07
C GLY A 395 -7.46 0.29 -40.48
#